data_AF-A0A9X5CQA1-F1
#
_entry.id   AF-A0A9X5CQA1-F1
#
_cell.length_a   1.000
_cell.length_b   1.000
_cell.length_c   1.000
_cell.angle_alpha   90.00
_cell.angle_beta   90.00
_cell.angle_gamma   90.00
#
_symmetry.space_group_name_H-M   'P 1'
#
loop_
_entity.id
_entity.type
_entity.pdbx_description
1 polymer ?
#
loop_
_entity_poly.entity_id
_entity_poly.type
_entity_poly.pdbx_seq_one_letter_code
_entity_poly.pdbx_strand_id
1 'polypeptide(L)' 'MTADPLAPLDLAFWNLESAGHPMHLAALGVFTAGSPSAAAHAADLLAARSAAVPGLRMRIRDTWQPLGLRRSLS' A
#
# COMPACT_ATOMS: atom_id res chain seq x y z
N MET A 1 -13.67 7.00 -8.03
CA MET A 1 -12.20 7.04 -7.80
C MET A 1 -11.56 7.27 -9.14
N THR A 2 -10.94 8.44 -9.31
CA THR A 2 -10.06 8.71 -10.45
C THR A 2 -8.80 7.87 -10.29
N ALA A 3 -8.29 7.33 -11.41
CA ALA A 3 -7.04 6.59 -11.41
C ALA A 3 -5.91 7.60 -11.58
N ASP A 4 -5.23 7.93 -10.48
CA ASP A 4 -4.11 8.86 -10.51
C ASP A 4 -2.81 8.11 -10.84
N PRO A 5 -1.89 8.71 -11.62
CA PRO A 5 -0.58 8.13 -11.86
C PRO A 5 0.19 7.92 -10.55
N LEU A 6 0.94 6.83 -10.46
CA LEU A 6 1.88 6.62 -9.36
C LEU A 6 2.91 7.75 -9.32
N ALA A 7 3.30 8.16 -8.10
CA ALA A 7 4.44 9.05 -7.95
C ALA A 7 5.69 8.38 -8.54
N PRO A 8 6.67 9.15 -9.07
CA PRO A 8 7.85 8.57 -9.71
C PRO A 8 8.60 7.55 -8.85
N LEU A 9 8.65 7.78 -7.53
CA LEU A 9 9.31 6.87 -6.59
C LEU A 9 8.53 5.56 -6.41
N ASP A 10 7.21 5.62 -6.24
CA ASP A 10 6.36 4.43 -6.11
C ASP A 10 6.44 3.55 -7.36
N LEU A 11 6.51 4.18 -8.54
CA LEU A 11 6.71 3.48 -9.81
C LEU A 11 8.08 2.80 -9.88
N ALA A 12 9.14 3.43 -9.34
CA ALA A 12 10.46 2.81 -9.28
C ALA A 12 10.44 1.57 -8.37
N PHE A 13 9.82 1.65 -7.19
CA PHE A 13 9.63 0.49 -6.31
C PHE A 13 8.84 -0.63 -7.00
N TRP A 14 7.75 -0.30 -7.68
CA TRP A 14 6.93 -1.27 -8.42
C TRP A 14 7.72 -1.99 -9.52
N ASN A 15 8.56 -1.27 -10.27
CA ASN A 15 9.37 -1.86 -11.35
C ASN A 15 10.54 -2.72 -10.84
N LEU A 16 10.99 -2.50 -9.61
CA LEU A 16 12.10 -3.26 -8.99
C LEU A 16 11.61 -4.52 -8.25
N GLU A 17 10.31 -4.64 -7.97
CA GLU A 17 9.71 -5.78 -7.28
C GLU A 17 10.02 -7.10 -8.00
N SER A 18 10.56 -8.06 -7.25
CA SER A 18 10.80 -9.41 -7.73
C SER A 18 10.73 -10.41 -6.57
N ALA A 19 10.52 -11.70 -6.87
CA ALA A 19 10.47 -12.73 -5.85
C ALA A 19 11.75 -12.81 -4.98
N GLY A 20 12.92 -12.45 -5.53
CA GLY A 20 14.19 -12.43 -4.79
C GLY A 20 14.48 -11.12 -4.06
N HIS A 21 13.76 -10.04 -4.42
CA HIS A 21 13.94 -8.70 -3.85
C HIS A 21 12.57 -8.06 -3.67
N PRO A 22 11.80 -8.51 -2.66
CA PRO A 22 10.53 -7.89 -2.35
C PRO A 22 10.75 -6.45 -1.86
N MET A 23 9.96 -5.53 -2.37
CA MET A 23 10.00 -4.11 -2.06
C MET A 23 8.95 -3.68 -1.03
N HIS A 24 8.25 -4.64 -0.39
CA HIS A 24 7.31 -4.34 0.69
C HIS A 24 8.05 -4.03 1.99
N LEU A 25 7.58 -2.99 2.69
CA LEU A 25 8.05 -2.62 4.03
C LEU A 25 7.05 -3.07 5.09
N ALA A 26 7.56 -3.55 6.21
CA ALA A 26 6.77 -3.90 7.38
C ALA A 26 7.44 -3.38 8.65
N ALA A 27 6.65 -3.21 9.70
CA ALA A 27 7.12 -2.84 11.03
C ALA A 27 6.54 -3.79 12.07
N LEU A 28 7.34 -4.14 13.09
CA LEU A 28 6.93 -4.98 14.20
C LEU A 28 6.85 -4.15 15.49
N GLY A 29 5.64 -4.01 16.03
CA GLY A 29 5.39 -3.45 17.36
C GLY A 29 5.15 -4.56 18.38
N VAL A 30 5.89 -4.55 19.48
CA VAL A 30 5.74 -5.53 20.58
C VAL A 30 5.08 -4.85 21.78
N PHE A 31 3.98 -5.42 22.27
CA PHE A 31 3.19 -4.89 23.38
C PHE A 31 3.01 -5.95 24.46
N THR A 32 2.89 -5.52 25.71
CA THR A 32 2.49 -6.40 26.82
C THR A 32 0.98 -6.59 26.83
N ALA A 33 0.52 -7.81 27.12
CA ALA A 33 -0.91 -8.12 27.20
C ALA A 33 -1.37 -8.16 28.66
N GLY A 34 -2.34 -7.32 29.01
CA GLY A 34 -2.93 -7.29 30.36
C GLY A 34 -4.02 -8.33 30.60
N SER A 35 -4.48 -9.03 29.55
CA SER A 35 -5.50 -10.06 29.64
C SER A 35 -5.43 -11.03 28.45
N PRO A 36 -6.03 -12.23 28.56
CA PRO A 36 -6.13 -13.17 27.43
C PRO A 36 -6.89 -12.62 26.22
N SER A 37 -7.77 -11.63 26.41
CA SER A 37 -8.59 -11.03 25.34
C SER A 37 -7.90 -9.86 24.62
N ALA A 38 -6.73 -9.41 25.08
CA ALA A 38 -6.06 -8.23 24.55
C ALA A 38 -5.75 -8.31 23.05
N ALA A 39 -5.37 -9.50 22.55
CA ALA A 39 -5.09 -9.70 21.13
C ALA A 39 -6.34 -9.56 20.25
N ALA A 40 -7.46 -10.16 20.66
CA ALA A 40 -8.73 -10.04 19.94
C ALA A 40 -9.20 -8.58 19.91
N HIS A 41 -9.10 -7.89 21.04
CA HIS A 41 -9.44 -6.47 21.13
C HIS A 41 -8.58 -5.60 20.20
N ALA A 42 -7.27 -5.87 20.13
CA ALA A 42 -6.37 -5.15 19.22
C ALA A 42 -6.76 -5.38 17.74
N ALA A 43 -7.11 -6.62 17.37
CA ALA A 43 -7.56 -6.95 16.02
C ALA A 43 -8.87 -6.20 15.67
N ASP A 44 -9.84 -6.19 16.58
CA ASP A 44 -11.12 -5.47 16.40
C ASP A 44 -10.89 -3.97 16.22
N LEU A 45 -10.01 -3.39 17.04
CA LEU A 45 -9.66 -1.98 16.96
C LEU A 45 -8.99 -1.65 15.63
N LEU A 46 -8.02 -2.46 15.18
CA LEU A 46 -7.36 -2.28 13.89
C LEU A 46 -8.35 -2.38 12.73
N ALA A 47 -9.25 -3.38 12.76
CA ALA A 47 -10.29 -3.55 11.75
C ALA A 47 -11.20 -2.32 11.69
N ALA A 48 -11.72 -1.84 12.83
CA ALA A 48 -12.57 -0.67 12.89
C ALA A 48 -11.86 0.61 12.40
N ARG A 49 -10.58 0.78 12.73
CA ARG A 49 -9.80 1.96 12.33
C ARG A 49 -9.37 1.93 10.87
N SER A 50 -9.13 0.76 10.29
CA SER A 50 -8.69 0.60 8.90
C SER A 50 -9.64 1.28 7.90
N ALA A 51 -10.95 1.31 8.19
CA ALA A 51 -11.96 1.93 7.35
C ALA A 51 -11.72 3.44 7.14
N ALA A 52 -11.08 4.11 8.11
CA ALA A 52 -10.78 5.54 8.07
C ALA A 52 -9.42 5.85 7.42
N VAL A 53 -8.71 4.85 6.88
CA VAL A 53 -7.40 5.02 6.23
C VAL A 53 -7.55 4.76 4.72
N PRO A 54 -7.78 5.80 3.89
CA PRO A 54 -8.03 5.62 2.46
C PRO A 54 -6.94 4.84 1.72
N GLY A 55 -5.68 5.05 2.12
CA GLY A 55 -4.51 4.39 1.53
C GLY A 55 -4.57 2.86 1.56
N LEU A 56 -5.16 2.26 2.60
CA LEU A 56 -5.27 0.79 2.73
C LEU A 56 -6.22 0.16 1.71
N ARG A 57 -7.06 0.97 1.04
CA ARG A 57 -8.01 0.50 0.03
C ARG A 57 -7.51 0.74 -1.41
N MET A 58 -6.36 1.39 -1.56
CA MET A 58 -5.78 1.67 -2.86
C MET A 58 -5.26 0.39 -3.52
N ARG A 59 -5.35 0.34 -4.85
CA ARG A 59 -4.85 -0.78 -5.64
C ARG A 59 -4.14 -0.22 -6.86
N ILE A 60 -2.92 -0.69 -7.10
CA ILE A 60 -2.20 -0.45 -8.33
C ILE A 60 -2.87 -1.29 -9.43
N ARG A 61 -3.06 -0.70 -10.60
CA ARG A 61 -3.58 -1.38 -11.78
C ARG A 61 -2.67 -1.05 -12.95
N ASP A 62 -2.26 -2.07 -13.68
CA ASP A 62 -1.55 -1.85 -14.93
C ASP A 62 -2.49 -1.20 -15.94
N THR A 63 -2.06 -0.08 -16.50
CA THR A 63 -2.76 0.59 -17.58
C THR A 63 -1.90 0.54 -18.83
N TRP A 64 -2.43 -0.06 -19.89
CA TRP A 64 -1.81 0.06 -21.20
C TRP A 64 -2.09 1.47 -21.75
N GLN A 65 -1.04 2.27 -21.95
CA GLN A 65 -1.14 3.54 -22.65
C GLN A 65 -0.37 3.43 -23.97
N PRO A 66 -0.96 3.78 -25.13
CA PRO A 66 -0.24 3.80 -26.38
C PRO A 66 0.95 4.76 -26.27
N LEU A 67 2.13 4.32 -26.73
CA LEU A 67 3.42 5.02 -26.64
C LEU A 67 3.49 6.42 -27.32
N GLY A 68 2.36 6.98 -27.79
CA GLY A 68 2.28 8.22 -28.58
C GLY A 68 2.05 9.53 -27.82
N LEU A 69 1.83 9.53 -26.50
CA LEU A 69 1.48 10.75 -25.75
C LEU A 69 2.56 11.27 -24.78
N ARG A 70 3.71 10.59 -24.65
CA ARG A 70 4.83 11.04 -23.80
C ARG A 70 5.54 12.33 -24.27
N ARG A 71 5.09 12.97 -25.36
CA ARG A 71 5.75 14.15 -25.95
C ARG A 71 5.10 15.50 -25.62
N SER A 72 4.01 15.56 -24.84
CA SER A 72 3.22 16.79 -24.69
C SER A 72 3.32 17.50 -23.33
N LEU A 73 4.17 17.06 -22.39
CA LEU A 73 4.34 17.76 -21.11
C LEU A 73 5.84 17.95 -20.82
N SER A 74 6.47 18.81 -21.62
CA SER A 74 7.68 19.57 -21.26
C SER A 74 7.29 20.98 -20.88
#